data_AF-A0A819IP53-F1
#
_entry.id   AF-A0A819IP53-F1
#
_cell.length_a   1.000
_cell.length_b   1.000
_cell.length_c   1.000
_cell.angle_alpha   90.00
_cell.angle_beta   90.00
_cell.angle_gamma   90.00
#
_symmetry.space_group_name_H-M   'P 1'
#
loop_
_entity.id
_entity.type
_entity.pdbx_description
1 polymer ?
#
loop_
_entity_poly.entity_id
_entity_poly.type
_entity_poly.pdbx_seq_one_letter_code
_entity_poly.pdbx_strand_id
1 'polypeptide(L)'
;MKFLSVLIFALLLIIHVNSQPIDESSDEEFAQRMKSARALADCTNWHGREPEASVHLAKILSAPCSIPPTFPPNLKDGWTTDPGCDAKKQPNTCSYHVGAWGCYRHSFKNTGPGAQACYDRKGNWLSDTWQGAGTLDAETALGSIFQQLRHYTADVVPYDNCCTTSGLPQPSTCNLYFEKRPTGICEVKPVV
;
A
#
# COMPACT_ATOMS: atom_id res chain seq x y z
N MET A 1 6.01 72.36 -12.36
CA MET A 1 6.46 71.00 -12.74
C MET A 1 6.89 70.09 -11.57
N LYS A 2 6.90 70.52 -10.30
CA LYS A 2 7.31 69.65 -9.16
C LYS A 2 6.19 68.80 -8.53
N PHE A 3 4.91 69.19 -8.71
CA PHE A 3 3.77 68.49 -8.10
C PHE A 3 3.33 67.23 -8.85
N LEU A 4 3.56 67.14 -10.17
CA LEU A 4 3.15 65.99 -10.97
C LEU A 4 4.01 64.74 -10.68
N SER A 5 5.27 64.93 -10.26
CA SER A 5 6.21 63.83 -10.00
C SER A 5 5.95 63.09 -8.69
N VAL A 6 5.33 63.75 -7.70
CA VAL A 6 5.03 63.15 -6.39
C VAL A 6 3.76 62.28 -6.46
N LEU A 7 2.78 62.68 -7.27
CA LEU A 7 1.54 61.91 -7.46
C LEU A 7 1.79 60.59 -8.20
N ILE A 8 2.71 60.57 -9.16
CA ILE A 8 3.07 59.36 -9.93
C ILE A 8 3.78 58.34 -9.02
N PHE A 9 4.66 58.81 -8.12
CA PHE A 9 5.33 57.92 -7.16
C PHE A 9 4.36 57.31 -6.13
N ALA A 10 3.37 58.08 -5.68
CA ALA A 10 2.34 57.57 -4.76
C ALA A 10 1.42 56.54 -5.43
N LEU A 11 1.03 56.74 -6.71
CA LEU A 11 0.24 55.74 -7.44
C LEU A 11 1.04 54.46 -7.73
N LEU A 12 2.33 54.56 -8.05
CA LEU A 12 3.18 53.39 -8.30
C LEU A 12 3.43 52.55 -7.04
N LEU A 13 3.50 53.17 -5.87
CA LEU A 13 3.58 52.45 -4.59
C LEU A 13 2.26 51.71 -4.27
N ILE A 14 1.10 52.29 -4.57
CA ILE A 14 -0.19 51.62 -4.35
C ILE A 14 -0.36 50.40 -5.29
N ILE A 15 0.18 50.46 -6.51
CA ILE A 15 0.14 49.34 -7.46
C ILE A 15 1.11 48.21 -7.05
N HIS A 16 2.27 48.53 -6.45
CA HIS A 16 3.22 47.52 -5.96
C HIS A 16 2.81 46.83 -4.65
N VAL A 17 2.04 47.49 -3.79
CA VAL A 17 1.60 46.89 -2.51
C VAL A 17 0.44 45.90 -2.69
N ASN A 18 -0.33 46.01 -3.79
CA ASN A 18 -1.49 45.15 -4.07
C ASN A 18 -1.23 44.01 -5.06
N SER A 19 0.02 43.77 -5.42
CA SER A 19 0.43 42.68 -6.30
C SER A 19 1.47 41.78 -5.61
N GLN A 20 1.27 41.49 -4.32
CA GLN A 20 1.87 40.29 -3.77
C GLN A 20 1.22 39.09 -4.47
N PRO A 21 1.98 38.25 -5.18
CA PRO A 21 1.42 37.03 -5.74
C PRO A 21 0.84 36.22 -4.58
N ILE A 22 -0.39 35.75 -4.74
CA ILE A 22 -0.96 34.75 -3.85
C ILE A 22 0.02 33.59 -3.86
N ASP A 23 0.60 33.29 -2.71
CA ASP A 23 1.68 32.34 -2.55
C ASP A 23 1.13 30.92 -2.77
N GLU A 24 1.21 30.42 -4.02
CA GLU A 24 0.79 29.07 -4.42
C GLU A 24 1.38 27.97 -3.52
N SER A 25 2.55 28.21 -2.90
CA SER A 25 3.16 27.26 -1.98
C SER A 25 2.34 27.04 -0.70
N SER A 26 1.59 28.06 -0.26
CA SER A 26 0.72 27.98 0.92
C SER A 26 -0.56 27.18 0.65
N ASP A 27 -1.09 27.25 -0.58
CA ASP A 27 -2.28 26.49 -1.01
C ASP A 27 -1.95 25.01 -1.21
N GLU A 28 -0.80 24.69 -1.79
CA GLU A 28 -0.31 23.31 -1.94
C GLU A 28 -0.03 22.67 -0.57
N GLU A 29 0.61 23.41 0.34
CA GLU A 29 0.87 22.93 1.70
C GLU A 29 -0.44 22.67 2.47
N PHE A 30 -1.41 23.58 2.37
CA PHE A 30 -2.73 23.40 2.98
C PHE A 30 -3.47 22.18 2.40
N ALA A 31 -3.49 22.04 1.08
CA ALA A 31 -4.09 20.88 0.41
C ALA A 31 -3.43 19.58 0.85
N GLN A 32 -2.11 19.57 1.00
CA GLN A 32 -1.35 18.41 1.45
C GLN A 32 -1.66 18.05 2.92
N ARG A 33 -1.77 19.04 3.81
CA ARG A 33 -2.18 18.84 5.20
C ARG A 33 -3.60 18.26 5.30
N MET A 34 -4.54 18.78 4.49
CA MET A 34 -5.92 18.28 4.45
C MET A 34 -5.99 16.84 3.93
N LYS A 35 -5.22 16.49 2.88
CA LYS A 35 -5.10 15.11 2.38
C LYS A 35 -4.56 14.17 3.47
N SER A 36 -3.52 14.60 4.18
CA SER A 36 -2.90 13.81 5.26
C SER A 36 -3.86 13.59 6.43
N ALA A 37 -4.60 14.63 6.84
CA ALA A 37 -5.59 14.52 7.91
C ALA A 37 -6.75 13.59 7.56
N ARG A 38 -7.22 13.64 6.31
CA ARG A 38 -8.26 12.73 5.81
C ARG A 38 -7.77 11.28 5.78
N ALA A 39 -6.57 11.04 5.25
CA ALA A 39 -5.95 9.72 5.22
C ALA A 39 -5.86 9.10 6.63
N LEU A 40 -5.40 9.89 7.61
CA LEU A 40 -5.34 9.47 9.01
C LEU A 40 -6.73 9.09 9.56
N ALA A 41 -7.75 9.92 9.32
CA ALA A 41 -9.11 9.65 9.77
C ALA A 41 -9.69 8.39 9.12
N ASP A 42 -9.50 8.23 7.81
CA ASP A 42 -9.98 7.08 7.05
C ASP A 42 -9.28 5.79 7.50
N CYS A 43 -7.96 5.82 7.69
CA CYS A 43 -7.17 4.69 8.19
C CYS A 43 -7.60 4.30 9.62
N THR A 44 -7.74 5.27 10.53
CA THR A 44 -8.13 5.02 11.92
C THR A 44 -9.55 4.44 12.01
N ASN A 45 -10.48 4.99 11.22
CA ASN A 45 -11.86 4.50 11.18
C ASN A 45 -11.98 3.12 10.51
N TRP A 46 -11.15 2.82 9.51
CA TRP A 46 -11.06 1.47 8.97
C TRP A 46 -10.51 0.49 10.03
N HIS A 47 -9.37 0.81 10.66
CA HIS A 47 -8.74 -0.04 11.68
C HIS A 47 -9.70 -0.37 12.83
N GLY A 48 -10.43 0.62 13.34
CA GLY A 48 -11.39 0.42 14.43
C GLY A 48 -12.61 -0.44 14.09
N ARG A 49 -12.91 -0.64 12.80
CA ARG A 49 -14.01 -1.50 12.33
C ARG A 49 -13.54 -2.88 11.88
N GLU A 50 -12.27 -3.01 11.56
CA GLU A 50 -11.70 -4.22 11.01
C GLU A 50 -11.51 -5.29 12.11
N PRO A 51 -11.93 -6.55 11.89
CA PRO A 51 -11.67 -7.62 12.84
C PRO A 51 -10.18 -7.81 13.11
N GLU A 52 -9.87 -8.38 14.28
CA GLU A 52 -8.51 -8.78 14.62
C GLU A 52 -7.94 -9.76 13.58
N ALA A 53 -6.67 -9.61 13.23
CA ALA A 53 -6.02 -10.42 12.19
C ALA A 53 -6.12 -11.93 12.45
N SER A 54 -6.16 -12.34 13.73
CA SER A 54 -6.30 -13.74 14.15
C SER A 54 -7.56 -14.41 13.57
N VAL A 55 -8.64 -13.66 13.33
CA VAL A 55 -9.88 -14.17 12.73
C VAL A 55 -9.67 -14.67 11.29
N HIS A 56 -8.76 -14.03 10.57
CA HIS A 56 -8.42 -14.37 9.19
C HIS A 56 -7.25 -15.38 9.15
N LEU A 57 -6.21 -15.17 9.96
CA LEU A 57 -5.05 -16.07 10.07
C LEU A 57 -5.45 -17.51 10.38
N ALA A 58 -6.45 -17.72 11.24
CA ALA A 58 -6.92 -19.07 11.59
C ALA A 58 -7.53 -19.85 10.41
N LYS A 59 -7.78 -19.20 9.26
CA LYS A 59 -8.44 -19.81 8.09
C LYS A 59 -7.47 -20.03 6.94
N ILE A 60 -6.27 -19.46 6.97
CA ILE A 60 -5.32 -19.54 5.85
C ILE A 60 -4.23 -20.56 6.16
N LEU A 61 -3.55 -21.03 5.11
CA LEU A 61 -2.37 -21.87 5.27
C LEU A 61 -1.13 -21.01 5.49
N SER A 62 -0.19 -21.53 6.28
CA SER A 62 1.16 -20.99 6.39
C SER A 62 1.92 -21.16 5.06
N ALA A 63 2.70 -20.15 4.71
CA ALA A 63 3.54 -20.16 3.52
C ALA A 63 4.73 -21.10 3.68
N PRO A 64 5.28 -21.69 2.60
CA PRO A 64 6.64 -22.26 2.65
C PRO A 64 7.67 -21.20 3.07
N CYS A 65 8.60 -21.52 3.97
CA CYS A 65 9.70 -20.59 4.29
C CYS A 65 10.70 -20.37 3.14
N SER A 66 10.75 -21.31 2.20
CA SER A 66 11.60 -21.23 1.02
C SER A 66 10.96 -21.91 -0.18
N ILE A 67 11.25 -21.41 -1.37
CA ILE A 67 10.80 -21.97 -2.65
C ILE A 67 11.98 -22.15 -3.61
N PRO A 68 11.84 -22.96 -4.67
CA PRO A 68 12.86 -23.02 -5.72
C PRO A 68 13.11 -21.63 -6.34
N PRO A 69 14.38 -21.22 -6.57
CA PRO A 69 14.72 -19.95 -7.23
C PRO A 69 14.20 -19.82 -8.67
N THR A 70 13.63 -20.89 -9.23
CA THR A 70 12.99 -20.90 -10.55
C THR A 70 11.58 -20.30 -10.55
N PHE A 71 10.98 -20.05 -9.38
CA PHE A 71 9.62 -19.51 -9.23
C PHE A 71 8.61 -20.31 -10.08
N PRO A 72 8.35 -21.59 -9.75
CA PRO A 72 7.38 -22.39 -10.48
C PRO A 72 5.98 -21.76 -10.38
N PRO A 73 5.10 -21.93 -11.38
CA PRO A 73 3.79 -21.27 -11.40
C PRO A 73 2.89 -21.66 -10.21
N ASN A 74 3.07 -22.87 -9.69
CA ASN A 74 2.34 -23.41 -8.54
C ASN A 74 3.33 -23.99 -7.54
N LEU A 75 3.02 -23.89 -6.26
CA LEU A 75 3.68 -24.61 -5.18
C LEU A 75 2.72 -25.66 -4.61
N LYS A 76 3.22 -26.42 -3.64
CA LYS A 76 2.41 -27.36 -2.86
C LYS A 76 1.23 -26.64 -2.18
N ASP A 77 0.18 -27.39 -1.86
CA ASP A 77 -1.00 -26.92 -1.12
C ASP A 77 -1.77 -25.78 -1.82
N GLY A 78 -1.71 -25.71 -3.16
CA GLY A 78 -2.56 -24.81 -3.95
C GLY A 78 -2.12 -23.35 -3.96
N TRP A 79 -0.89 -23.04 -3.55
CA TRP A 79 -0.31 -21.71 -3.73
C TRP A 79 0.01 -21.47 -5.20
N THR A 80 -0.44 -20.35 -5.75
CA THR A 80 -0.27 -19.99 -7.16
C THR A 80 0.40 -18.65 -7.30
N THR A 81 1.10 -18.43 -8.42
CA THR A 81 1.80 -17.16 -8.68
C THR A 81 0.83 -15.97 -8.58
N ASP A 82 1.25 -14.93 -7.87
CA ASP A 82 0.51 -13.67 -7.84
C ASP A 82 0.73 -12.88 -9.14
N PRO A 83 -0.30 -12.61 -9.95
CA PRO A 83 -0.17 -11.81 -11.16
C PRO A 83 0.33 -10.38 -10.90
N GLY A 84 0.08 -9.84 -9.71
CA GLY A 84 0.52 -8.51 -9.28
C GLY A 84 1.99 -8.44 -8.87
N CYS A 85 2.62 -9.60 -8.60
CA CYS A 85 4.03 -9.72 -8.26
C CYS A 85 4.62 -11.03 -8.82
N ASP A 86 4.73 -11.10 -10.14
CA ASP A 86 5.20 -12.29 -10.87
C ASP A 86 6.70 -12.17 -11.18
N ALA A 87 7.52 -13.09 -10.65
CA ALA A 87 8.96 -13.13 -10.86
C ALA A 87 9.38 -13.13 -12.35
N LYS A 88 8.54 -13.65 -13.25
CA LYS A 88 8.82 -13.68 -14.69
C LYS A 88 8.60 -12.33 -15.38
N LYS A 89 7.90 -11.41 -14.72
CA LYS A 89 7.56 -10.07 -15.24
C LYS A 89 8.37 -8.95 -14.59
N GLN A 90 9.33 -9.30 -13.74
CA GLN A 90 10.28 -8.36 -13.15
C GLN A 90 11.03 -7.55 -14.23
N PRO A 91 11.37 -6.27 -13.99
CA PRO A 91 11.18 -5.52 -12.74
C PRO A 91 9.80 -4.83 -12.62
N ASN A 92 8.92 -4.98 -13.61
CA ASN A 92 7.72 -4.14 -13.76
C ASN A 92 6.50 -4.70 -13.01
N THR A 93 6.72 -5.33 -11.87
CA THR A 93 5.72 -6.01 -11.05
C THR A 93 6.09 -5.81 -9.57
N CYS A 94 5.20 -6.11 -8.62
CA CYS A 94 5.45 -5.95 -7.18
C CYS A 94 5.48 -4.50 -6.66
N SER A 95 4.71 -3.57 -7.24
CA SER A 95 4.69 -2.16 -6.80
C SER A 95 4.33 -1.97 -5.31
N TYR A 96 3.54 -2.88 -4.74
CA TYR A 96 3.17 -2.89 -3.33
C TYR A 96 4.11 -3.71 -2.43
N HIS A 97 5.09 -4.41 -3.02
CA HIS A 97 5.99 -5.34 -2.31
C HIS A 97 7.45 -5.01 -2.63
N VAL A 98 7.89 -3.83 -2.22
CA VAL A 98 9.25 -3.34 -2.49
C VAL A 98 10.29 -4.29 -1.90
N GLY A 99 11.09 -4.93 -2.76
CA GLY A 99 12.11 -5.91 -2.36
C GLY A 99 11.72 -7.37 -2.67
N ALA A 100 10.45 -7.64 -2.93
CA ALA A 100 10.01 -8.94 -3.42
C ALA A 100 10.45 -9.17 -4.86
N TRP A 101 10.94 -10.38 -5.14
CA TRP A 101 11.18 -10.85 -6.50
C TRP A 101 9.94 -11.55 -7.07
N GLY A 102 9.16 -12.23 -6.25
CA GLY A 102 7.88 -12.80 -6.65
C GLY A 102 7.04 -13.19 -5.45
N CYS A 103 5.73 -13.20 -5.63
CA CYS A 103 4.78 -13.61 -4.61
C CYS A 103 3.86 -14.73 -5.10
N TYR A 104 3.29 -15.43 -4.13
CA TYR A 104 2.28 -16.45 -4.31
C TYR A 104 1.07 -16.11 -3.48
N ARG A 105 -0.12 -16.44 -4.00
CA ARG A 105 -1.38 -16.35 -3.28
C ARG A 105 -1.97 -17.72 -3.01
N HIS A 106 -2.66 -17.81 -1.89
CA HIS A 106 -3.48 -18.96 -1.54
C HIS A 106 -4.81 -18.46 -0.97
N SER A 107 -5.90 -19.14 -1.30
CA SER A 107 -7.22 -18.85 -0.74
C SER A 107 -7.77 -20.06 -0.01
N PHE A 108 -8.31 -19.87 1.19
CA PHE A 108 -8.97 -20.95 1.93
C PHE A 108 -10.16 -21.55 1.17
N LYS A 109 -10.93 -20.68 0.50
CA LYS A 109 -12.11 -20.98 -0.29
C LYS A 109 -12.17 -20.01 -1.47
N ASN A 110 -13.15 -20.21 -2.36
CA ASN A 110 -13.42 -19.29 -3.46
C ASN A 110 -13.69 -17.85 -2.99
N THR A 111 -14.05 -17.61 -1.73
CA THR A 111 -14.28 -16.27 -1.17
C THR A 111 -13.77 -16.20 0.28
N GLY A 112 -13.52 -14.98 0.76
CA GLY A 112 -13.01 -14.74 2.12
C GLY A 112 -11.48 -14.71 2.17
N PRO A 113 -10.88 -14.96 3.36
CA PRO A 113 -9.48 -14.66 3.59
C PRO A 113 -8.51 -15.39 2.67
N GLY A 114 -7.50 -14.64 2.24
CA GLY A 114 -6.38 -15.10 1.44
C GLY A 114 -5.06 -14.90 2.17
N ALA A 115 -4.03 -15.63 1.73
CA ALA A 115 -2.66 -15.40 2.14
C ALA A 115 -1.84 -15.00 0.92
N GLN A 116 -0.99 -14.00 1.07
CA GLN A 116 0.03 -13.66 0.10
C GLN A 116 1.41 -13.86 0.72
N ALA A 117 2.27 -14.60 0.04
CA ALA A 117 3.63 -14.90 0.48
C ALA A 117 4.62 -14.40 -0.56
N CYS A 118 5.54 -13.52 -0.15
CA CYS A 118 6.52 -12.91 -1.04
C CYS A 118 7.92 -13.41 -0.71
N TYR A 119 8.76 -13.51 -1.74
CA TYR A 119 10.08 -14.10 -1.64
C TYR A 119 11.13 -13.22 -2.32
N ASP A 120 12.34 -13.25 -1.77
CA ASP A 120 13.52 -12.65 -2.41
C ASP A 120 13.92 -13.44 -3.67
N ARG A 121 14.93 -12.95 -4.40
CA ARG A 121 15.41 -13.58 -5.64
C ARG A 121 15.96 -15.00 -5.45
N LYS A 122 16.34 -15.36 -4.23
CA LYS A 122 16.84 -16.70 -3.87
C LYS A 122 15.71 -17.63 -3.43
N GLY A 123 14.47 -17.14 -3.39
CA GLY A 123 13.31 -17.90 -2.94
C GLY A 123 13.19 -17.96 -1.43
N ASN A 124 13.83 -17.07 -0.66
CA ASN A 124 13.63 -16.98 0.79
C ASN A 124 12.39 -16.12 1.08
N TRP A 125 11.55 -16.58 1.99
CA TRP A 125 10.36 -15.85 2.39
C TRP A 125 10.72 -14.52 3.07
N LEU A 126 10.01 -13.46 2.70
CA LEU A 126 10.14 -12.13 3.29
C LEU A 126 9.19 -12.02 4.48
N SER A 127 9.74 -11.72 5.67
CA SER A 127 8.98 -11.63 6.92
C SER A 127 8.59 -10.21 7.30
N ASP A 128 9.27 -9.21 6.76
CA ASP A 128 9.10 -7.80 7.12
C ASP A 128 8.16 -7.10 6.14
N THR A 129 7.00 -6.66 6.62
CA THR A 129 6.01 -5.91 5.84
C THR A 129 6.58 -4.63 5.23
N TRP A 130 7.57 -4.02 5.89
CA TRP A 130 8.27 -2.83 5.40
C TRP A 130 9.28 -3.13 4.29
N GLN A 131 9.62 -4.41 4.10
CA GLN A 131 10.57 -4.88 3.08
C GLN A 131 9.89 -5.77 2.04
N GLY A 132 8.62 -5.49 1.75
CA GLY A 132 7.90 -6.11 0.65
C GLY A 132 7.43 -7.53 0.92
N ALA A 133 7.28 -7.91 2.19
CA ALA A 133 6.56 -9.12 2.50
C ALA A 133 5.11 -9.07 1.99
N GLY A 134 4.56 -10.25 1.68
CA GLY A 134 3.15 -10.38 1.37
C GLY A 134 2.32 -10.22 2.63
N THR A 135 1.10 -9.73 2.52
CA THR A 135 0.20 -9.54 3.65
C THR A 135 -0.98 -10.49 3.59
N LEU A 136 -1.62 -10.69 4.74
CA LEU A 136 -2.94 -11.27 4.83
C LEU A 136 -3.93 -10.49 3.96
N ASP A 137 -4.83 -11.19 3.28
CA ASP A 137 -5.98 -10.58 2.61
C ASP A 137 -7.25 -10.90 3.42
N ALA A 138 -8.12 -9.93 3.65
CA ALA A 138 -9.47 -10.24 4.13
C ALA A 138 -10.31 -10.89 3.03
N GLU A 139 -10.09 -10.49 1.77
CA GLU A 139 -10.73 -11.08 0.60
C GLU A 139 -9.66 -11.47 -0.42
N THR A 140 -9.65 -12.76 -0.79
CA THR A 140 -8.75 -13.26 -1.82
C THR A 140 -8.95 -12.53 -3.15
N ALA A 141 -7.84 -12.13 -3.76
CA ALA A 141 -7.81 -11.61 -5.13
C ALA A 141 -8.03 -12.72 -6.19
N LEU A 142 -7.97 -13.99 -5.80
CA LEU A 142 -8.12 -15.13 -6.71
C LEU A 142 -9.60 -15.32 -7.08
N GLY A 143 -9.91 -15.14 -8.36
CA GLY A 143 -11.22 -15.47 -8.94
C GLY A 143 -11.76 -14.43 -9.93
N SER A 144 -13.09 -14.35 -9.97
CA SER A 144 -13.89 -13.43 -10.77
C SER A 144 -13.58 -11.95 -10.50
N ILE A 145 -14.04 -11.09 -11.41
CA ILE A 145 -13.92 -9.63 -11.27
C ILE A 145 -14.57 -9.09 -9.99
N PHE A 146 -15.67 -9.71 -9.52
CA PHE A 146 -16.32 -9.30 -8.28
C PHE A 146 -15.47 -9.63 -7.04
N GLN A 147 -14.69 -10.72 -7.07
CA GLN A 147 -13.73 -11.04 -5.99
C GLN A 147 -12.57 -10.05 -6.00
N GLN A 148 -12.02 -9.74 -7.18
CA GLN A 148 -10.98 -8.73 -7.32
C GLN A 148 -11.43 -7.35 -6.82
N LEU A 149 -12.68 -6.96 -7.09
CA LEU A 149 -13.24 -5.71 -6.57
C LEU A 149 -13.36 -5.72 -5.05
N ARG A 150 -13.82 -6.83 -4.45
CA ARG A 150 -13.88 -6.96 -3.00
C ARG A 150 -12.51 -6.86 -2.36
N HIS A 151 -11.52 -7.58 -2.88
CA HIS A 151 -10.12 -7.48 -2.47
C HIS A 151 -9.62 -6.04 -2.56
N TYR A 152 -9.85 -5.37 -3.70
CA TYR A 152 -9.45 -3.98 -3.88
C TYR A 152 -10.05 -3.07 -2.80
N THR A 153 -11.34 -3.21 -2.50
CA THR A 153 -12.00 -2.39 -1.47
C THR A 153 -11.60 -2.74 -0.04
N ALA A 154 -11.32 -4.02 0.25
CA ALA A 154 -11.09 -4.52 1.59
C ALA A 154 -9.61 -4.49 2.01
N ASP A 155 -8.69 -4.50 1.05
CA ASP A 155 -7.25 -4.66 1.29
C ASP A 155 -6.42 -3.56 0.62
N VAL A 156 -6.73 -3.17 -0.63
CA VAL A 156 -5.92 -2.16 -1.37
C VAL A 156 -6.28 -0.73 -0.97
N VAL A 157 -7.56 -0.37 -0.96
CA VAL A 157 -8.00 0.99 -0.55
C VAL A 157 -7.55 1.33 0.88
N PRO A 158 -7.67 0.42 1.88
CA PRO A 158 -7.15 0.70 3.21
C PRO A 158 -5.62 0.81 3.25
N TYR A 159 -4.90 -0.01 2.48
CA TYR A 159 -3.45 0.13 2.35
C TYR A 159 -3.10 1.52 1.84
N ASP A 160 -3.78 2.00 0.79
CA ASP A 160 -3.49 3.32 0.25
C ASP A 160 -3.79 4.43 1.26
N ASN A 161 -4.96 4.37 1.91
CA ASN A 161 -5.36 5.32 2.95
C ASN A 161 -4.37 5.33 4.13
N CYS A 162 -3.81 4.19 4.51
CA CYS A 162 -2.90 4.08 5.65
C CYS A 162 -1.43 4.33 5.30
N CYS A 163 -0.99 4.00 4.08
CA CYS A 163 0.44 3.92 3.73
C CYS A 163 0.88 4.86 2.61
N THR A 164 -0.02 5.28 1.69
CA THR A 164 0.38 5.98 0.44
C THR A 164 -0.35 7.31 0.15
N THR A 165 -1.42 7.66 0.88
CA THR A 165 -2.34 8.79 0.54
C THR A 165 -1.75 10.21 0.71
N SER A 166 -0.43 10.35 0.70
CA SER A 166 0.24 11.66 0.74
C SER A 166 1.44 11.75 -0.21
N GLY A 167 1.67 10.75 -1.07
CA GLY A 167 2.89 10.64 -1.86
C GLY A 167 4.15 10.39 -1.02
N LEU A 168 3.98 10.23 0.30
CA LEU A 168 5.01 9.92 1.27
C LEU A 168 4.52 8.74 2.12
N PRO A 169 5.39 7.78 2.45
CA PRO A 169 5.09 6.77 3.46
C PRO A 169 4.66 7.47 4.75
N GLN A 170 3.60 6.98 5.39
CA GLN A 170 3.21 7.40 6.73
C GLN A 170 3.52 6.26 7.73
N PRO A 171 4.75 6.22 8.31
CA PRO A 171 5.17 5.12 9.17
C PRO A 171 4.19 4.77 10.29
N SER A 172 3.61 5.79 10.93
CA SER A 172 2.72 5.61 12.07
C SER A 172 1.35 5.02 11.70
N THR A 173 0.75 5.42 10.57
CA THR A 173 -0.57 4.93 10.15
C THR A 173 -0.47 3.61 9.39
N CYS A 174 0.63 3.36 8.69
CA CYS A 174 0.82 2.10 7.99
C CYS A 174 0.97 0.91 8.96
N ASN A 175 1.49 1.15 10.17
CA ASN A 175 1.47 0.15 11.23
C ASN A 175 0.05 -0.32 11.58
N LEU A 176 -0.94 0.59 11.57
CA LEU A 176 -2.35 0.21 11.78
C LEU A 176 -2.82 -0.78 10.69
N TYR A 177 -2.41 -0.56 9.44
CA TYR A 177 -2.69 -1.52 8.38
C TYR A 177 -2.08 -2.89 8.67
N PHE A 178 -0.78 -2.94 8.99
CA PHE A 178 -0.09 -4.20 9.23
C PHE A 178 -0.55 -4.94 10.49
N GLU A 179 -1.11 -4.24 11.49
CA GLU A 179 -1.77 -4.87 12.64
C GLU A 179 -2.98 -5.72 12.21
N LYS A 180 -3.77 -5.23 11.24
CA LYS A 180 -4.96 -5.92 10.73
C LYS A 180 -4.65 -6.84 9.55
N ARG A 181 -3.53 -6.62 8.86
CA ARG A 181 -3.06 -7.36 7.68
C ARG A 181 -1.57 -7.74 7.81
N PRO A 182 -1.19 -8.58 8.78
CA PRO A 182 0.19 -8.97 8.97
C PRO A 182 0.67 -9.92 7.87
N THR A 183 1.98 -10.10 7.76
CA THR A 183 2.64 -11.02 6.82
C THR A 183 2.41 -12.52 7.12
N GLY A 184 1.82 -12.85 8.27
CA GLY A 184 1.60 -14.23 8.69
C GLY A 184 2.91 -14.90 9.12
N ILE A 185 2.92 -16.23 9.07
CA ILE A 185 4.09 -17.05 9.40
C ILE A 185 4.41 -17.99 8.25
N CYS A 186 5.70 -18.34 8.13
CA CYS A 186 6.13 -19.42 7.25
C CYS A 186 6.36 -20.70 8.03
N GLU A 187 6.21 -21.84 7.35
CA GLU A 187 6.55 -23.16 7.85
C GLU A 187 7.57 -23.83 6.93
N VAL A 188 8.51 -24.55 7.54
CA VAL A 188 9.46 -25.39 6.79
C VAL A 188 8.69 -26.59 6.25
N LYS A 189 8.32 -26.53 4.96
CA LYS A 189 7.66 -27.64 4.28
C LYS A 189 8.71 -28.51 3.58
N PRO A 190 8.59 -29.86 3.64
CA PRO A 190 9.47 -30.73 2.89
C PRO A 190 9.38 -30.41 1.39
N VAL A 191 10.54 -30.20 0.77
CA VAL A 191 10.67 -30.09 -0.69
C VAL A 191 10.42 -31.50 -1.23
N VAL A 192 9.23 -31.72 -1.79
CA VAL A 192 8.91 -32.97 -2.51
C VAL A 192 9.14 -32.72 -3.99
#